data_AF-A0A7Y5W4Y8-F1
#
_entry.id   AF-A0A7Y5W4Y8-F1
#
_cell.length_a   1.000
_cell.length_b   1.000
_cell.length_c   1.000
_cell.angle_alpha   90.00
_cell.angle_beta   90.00
_cell.angle_gamma   90.00
#
_symmetry.space_group_name_H-M   'P 1'
#
loop_
_entity.id
_entity.type
_entity.pdbx_description
1 polymer ?
#
loop_
_entity_poly.entity_id
_entity_poly.type
_entity_poly.pdbx_seq_one_letter_code
_entity_poly.pdbx_strand_id
1 'polypeptide(L)'
;MAQTTSEQIADRAFDLGLVTERQLQGVWSELGSRTVPIEDFLQMMVRREFLTNYQVERLMKGERTGFFFGNYKVLYLVGTGTFARVYRAAHKDTGQVVAVKVLRKRYSDSSSQCTQFVREGQVGCSLRHPNIVPIYEVISERRNHFLVMEFVE
;
A
#
# COMPACT_ATOMS: atom_id res chain seq x y z
N MET A 1 21.58 17.77 2.93
CA MET A 1 20.22 17.27 2.62
C MET A 1 19.25 18.13 3.43
N ALA A 2 18.33 18.84 2.80
CA ALA A 2 17.37 19.66 3.55
C ALA A 2 16.54 18.73 4.45
N GLN A 3 16.46 19.04 5.75
CA GLN A 3 15.60 18.32 6.67
C GLN A 3 14.16 18.50 6.18
N THR A 4 13.48 17.39 5.86
CA THR A 4 12.10 17.44 5.36
C THR A 4 11.21 17.98 6.48
N THR A 5 10.34 18.95 6.23
CA THR A 5 9.45 19.49 7.28
C THR A 5 8.18 18.66 7.45
N SER A 6 7.46 18.84 8.56
CA SER A 6 6.16 18.21 8.77
C SER A 6 5.13 18.60 7.70
N GLU A 7 5.14 19.86 7.25
CA GLU A 7 4.33 20.34 6.12
C GLU A 7 4.71 19.62 4.81
N GLN A 8 5.99 19.48 4.50
CA GLN A 8 6.44 18.74 3.30
C GLN A 8 6.04 17.25 3.31
N ILE A 9 5.98 16.62 4.49
CA ILE A 9 5.48 15.24 4.61
C ILE A 9 3.97 15.18 4.45
N ALA A 10 3.24 16.14 5.02
CA ALA A 10 1.79 16.23 4.87
C ALA A 10 1.39 16.42 3.41
N ASP A 11 2.05 17.35 2.71
CA ASP A 11 1.85 17.60 1.28
C ASP A 11 2.14 16.34 0.47
N ARG A 12 3.26 15.65 0.77
CA ARG A 12 3.58 14.37 0.11
C ARG A 12 2.51 13.31 0.36
N ALA A 13 2.02 13.17 1.59
CA ALA A 13 1.00 12.19 1.91
C ALA A 13 -0.32 12.52 1.19
N PHE A 14 -0.67 13.80 1.08
CA PHE A 14 -1.84 14.28 0.35
C PHE A 14 -1.70 14.05 -1.16
N ASP A 15 -0.57 14.44 -1.77
CA ASP A 15 -0.28 14.25 -3.19
C ASP A 15 -0.32 12.77 -3.61
N LEU A 16 0.09 11.87 -2.71
CA LEU A 16 0.04 10.43 -2.91
C LEU A 16 -1.36 9.84 -2.66
N GLY A 17 -2.33 10.65 -2.23
CA GLY A 17 -3.69 10.21 -1.92
C GLY A 17 -3.79 9.34 -0.65
N LEU A 18 -2.76 9.33 0.20
CA LEU A 18 -2.79 8.57 1.45
C LEU A 18 -3.75 9.18 2.47
N VAL A 19 -3.88 10.50 2.44
CA VAL A 19 -4.69 11.30 3.37
C VAL A 19 -5.48 12.34 2.58
N THR A 20 -6.64 12.70 3.11
CA THR A 20 -7.48 13.77 2.56
C THR A 20 -7.14 15.11 3.19
N GLU A 21 -7.52 16.19 2.51
CA GLU A 21 -7.36 17.55 3.06
C GLU A 21 -8.10 17.71 4.41
N ARG A 22 -9.30 17.14 4.53
CA ARG A 22 -10.08 17.16 5.78
C ARG A 22 -9.33 16.49 6.93
N GLN A 23 -8.67 15.36 6.67
CA GLN A 23 -7.86 14.66 7.67
C GLN A 23 -6.67 15.50 8.11
N LEU A 24 -5.97 16.13 7.17
CA LEU A 24 -4.86 17.04 7.47
C LEU A 24 -5.31 18.27 8.26
N GLN A 25 -6.39 18.93 7.84
CA GLN A 25 -6.96 20.07 8.56
C GLN A 25 -7.31 19.71 10.01
N GLY A 26 -7.91 18.53 10.25
CA GLY A 26 -8.20 18.04 11.59
C GLY A 26 -6.95 17.86 12.44
N VAL A 27 -5.89 17.27 11.88
CA VAL A 27 -4.61 17.07 12.58
C VAL A 27 -3.93 18.41 12.89
N TRP A 28 -3.90 19.34 11.94
CA TRP A 28 -3.32 20.67 12.17
C TRP A 28 -4.09 21.48 13.21
N SER A 29 -5.41 21.38 13.21
CA SER A 29 -6.25 22.05 14.22
C SER A 29 -5.96 21.54 15.63
N GLU A 30 -5.67 20.24 15.78
CA GLU A 30 -5.36 19.64 17.08
C GLU A 30 -3.94 19.96 17.54
N LEU A 31 -2.97 20.00 16.63
CA LEU A 31 -1.59 20.37 16.92
C LEU A 31 -1.42 21.88 17.17
N GLY A 32 -2.38 22.71 16.72
CA GLY A 32 -2.39 24.16 16.90
C GLY A 32 -1.40 24.92 16.01
N SER A 33 -0.56 24.24 15.24
CA SER A 33 0.42 24.83 14.32
C SER A 33 0.75 23.86 13.18
N ARG A 34 1.20 24.41 12.04
CA ARG A 34 1.78 23.64 10.92
C ARG A 34 3.28 23.43 11.06
N THR A 35 3.93 24.13 11.97
CA THR A 35 5.36 24.04 12.24
C THR A 35 5.57 23.28 13.54
N VAL A 36 5.43 21.96 13.46
CA VAL A 36 5.66 21.03 14.57
C VAL A 36 6.79 20.06 14.25
N PRO A 37 7.41 19.43 15.26
CA PRO A 37 8.28 18.29 15.06
C PRO A 37 7.60 17.22 14.20
N ILE A 38 8.36 16.60 13.31
CA ILE A 38 7.84 15.61 12.36
C ILE A 38 7.29 14.40 13.12
N GLU A 39 7.95 14.01 14.20
CA GLU A 39 7.59 12.89 15.06
C GLU A 39 6.20 13.10 15.65
N ASP A 40 5.89 14.29 16.16
CA ASP A 40 4.58 14.62 16.74
C ASP A 40 3.47 14.54 15.68
N PHE A 41 3.73 15.11 14.50
CA PHE A 41 2.80 15.03 13.37
C PHE A 41 2.55 13.57 12.97
N LEU A 42 3.61 12.79 12.74
CA LEU A 42 3.51 11.38 12.32
C LEU A 42 2.83 10.51 13.38
N GLN A 43 3.16 10.72 14.65
CA GLN A 43 2.53 10.02 15.77
C GLN A 43 1.02 10.31 15.80
N MET A 44 0.60 11.56 15.56
CA MET A 44 -0.81 11.91 15.44
C MET A 44 -1.47 11.23 14.24
N MET A 45 -0.82 11.23 13.07
CA MET A 45 -1.33 10.58 11.86
C MET A 45 -1.54 9.07 12.03
N VAL A 46 -0.64 8.40 12.75
CA VAL A 46 -0.75 6.97 13.07
C VAL A 46 -1.80 6.73 14.14
N ARG A 47 -1.84 7.54 15.20
CA ARG A 47 -2.85 7.43 16.27
C ARG A 47 -4.28 7.62 15.74
N ARG A 48 -4.47 8.46 14.73
CA ARG A 48 -5.74 8.70 14.04
C ARG A 48 -6.05 7.64 12.96
N GLU A 49 -5.19 6.64 12.79
CA GLU A 49 -5.28 5.58 11.76
C GLU A 49 -5.32 6.10 10.31
N PHE A 50 -4.87 7.34 10.08
CA PHE A 50 -4.81 7.90 8.72
C PHE A 50 -3.62 7.34 7.95
N LEU A 51 -2.52 7.08 8.65
CA LEU A 51 -1.33 6.41 8.15
C LEU A 51 -0.99 5.19 8.99
N THR A 52 -0.39 4.18 8.35
CA THR A 52 0.25 3.07 9.06
C THR A 52 1.74 3.35 9.26
N ASN A 53 2.37 2.69 10.24
CA ASN A 53 3.83 2.76 10.42
C ASN A 53 4.60 2.38 9.15
N TYR A 54 4.08 1.42 8.37
CA TYR A 54 4.66 1.05 7.08
C TYR A 54 4.62 2.22 6.07
N GLN A 55 3.50 2.95 6.00
CA GLN A 55 3.38 4.11 5.13
C GLN A 55 4.30 5.25 5.59
N VAL A 56 4.36 5.50 6.89
CA VAL A 56 5.27 6.50 7.49
C VAL A 56 6.72 6.20 7.14
N GLU A 57 7.19 4.97 7.36
CA GLU A 57 8.58 4.57 7.05
C GLU A 57 8.93 4.86 5.58
N ARG A 58 8.00 4.60 4.66
CA ARG A 58 8.20 4.83 3.23
C ARG A 58 8.17 6.30 2.87
N LEU A 59 7.25 7.08 3.45
CA LEU A 59 7.20 8.53 3.28
C LEU A 59 8.50 9.19 3.74
N MET A 60 9.04 8.75 4.89
CA MET A 60 10.32 9.22 5.44
C MET A 60 11.51 8.87 4.53
N LYS A 61 11.49 7.69 3.89
CA LYS A 61 12.48 7.29 2.89
C LYS A 61 12.36 8.04 1.55
N GLY A 62 11.34 8.89 1.38
CA GLY A 62 11.09 9.61 0.13
C GLY A 62 10.51 8.73 -0.98
N GLU A 63 9.96 7.56 -0.63
CA GLU A 63 9.31 6.69 -1.59
C GLU A 63 8.07 7.39 -2.18
N ARG A 64 7.85 7.22 -3.49
CA ARG A 64 6.69 7.76 -4.21
C ARG A 64 5.75 6.69 -4.75
N THR A 65 6.09 5.41 -4.59
CA THR A 65 5.36 4.29 -5.21
C THR A 65 5.13 3.15 -4.22
N GLY A 66 4.24 2.22 -4.56
CA GLY A 66 3.95 1.04 -3.74
C GLY A 66 3.10 1.32 -2.49
N PHE A 67 2.49 2.49 -2.43
CA PHE A 67 1.40 2.80 -1.48
C PHE A 67 0.05 2.27 -1.96
N PHE A 68 -0.09 2.07 -3.27
CA PHE A 68 -1.31 1.60 -3.89
C PHE A 68 -0.99 0.58 -4.98
N PHE A 69 -1.87 -0.41 -5.12
CA PHE A 69 -1.94 -1.32 -6.25
C PHE A 69 -3.38 -1.33 -6.75
N GLY A 70 -3.65 -0.70 -7.90
CA GLY A 70 -5.03 -0.44 -8.33
C GLY A 70 -5.79 0.37 -7.26
N ASN A 71 -6.95 -0.12 -6.86
CA ASN A 71 -7.78 0.51 -5.82
C ASN A 71 -7.39 0.13 -4.39
N TYR A 72 -6.29 -0.61 -4.20
CA TYR A 72 -5.92 -1.17 -2.90
C TYR A 72 -4.80 -0.36 -2.24
N LYS A 73 -5.13 0.35 -1.15
CA LYS A 73 -4.19 1.09 -0.30
C LYS A 73 -3.39 0.09 0.54
N VAL A 74 -2.08 0.04 0.35
CA VAL A 74 -1.18 -0.84 1.10
C VAL A 74 -1.10 -0.39 2.54
N LEU A 75 -1.47 -1.28 3.46
CA LEU A 75 -1.40 -1.05 4.90
C LEU A 75 -0.06 -1.54 5.47
N TYR A 76 0.33 -2.77 5.15
CA TYR A 76 1.54 -3.40 5.70
C TYR A 76 2.17 -4.38 4.69
N LEU A 77 3.48 -4.59 4.78
CA LEU A 77 4.14 -5.74 4.16
C LEU A 77 3.93 -6.97 5.05
N VAL A 78 3.39 -8.04 4.48
CA VAL A 78 3.06 -9.30 5.20
C VAL A 78 4.13 -10.35 4.95
N GLY A 79 4.61 -10.45 3.72
CA GLY A 79 5.58 -11.48 3.34
C GLY A 79 6.45 -11.08 2.17
N THR A 80 7.68 -11.58 2.16
CA THR A 80 8.60 -11.42 1.03
C THR A 80 9.03 -12.79 0.55
N GLY A 81 8.68 -13.12 -0.68
CA GLY A 81 9.21 -14.29 -1.38
C GLY A 81 10.31 -13.92 -2.37
N THR A 82 10.80 -14.95 -3.07
CA THR A 82 11.78 -14.78 -4.16
C THR A 82 11.23 -13.85 -5.23
N PHE A 83 10.06 -14.18 -5.80
CA PHE A 83 9.47 -13.49 -6.96
C PHE A 83 8.52 -12.36 -6.59
N ALA A 84 7.79 -12.50 -5.48
CA ALA A 84 6.70 -11.61 -5.12
C ALA A 84 6.83 -11.09 -3.68
N ARG A 85 6.13 -9.99 -3.40
CA ARG A 85 5.84 -9.52 -2.05
C ARG A 85 4.35 -9.61 -1.81
N VAL A 86 3.94 -9.90 -0.58
CA VAL A 86 2.53 -9.92 -0.19
C VAL A 86 2.30 -8.78 0.79
N TYR A 87 1.27 -7.99 0.52
CA TYR A 87 0.88 -6.85 1.33
C TYR A 87 -0.51 -7.07 1.91
N ARG A 88 -0.72 -6.62 3.15
CA ARG A 88 -2.07 -6.36 3.65
C ARG A 88 -2.48 -5.01 3.08
N ALA A 89 -3.65 -4.94 2.46
CA ALA A 89 -4.16 -3.72 1.85
C ALA A 89 -5.65 -3.57 2.14
N ALA A 90 -6.19 -2.38 1.93
CA ALA A 90 -7.62 -2.10 2.00
C ALA A 90 -8.09 -1.54 0.66
N HIS A 91 -9.23 -2.02 0.16
CA HIS A 91 -9.91 -1.39 -0.97
C HIS A 91 -10.34 0.03 -0.57
N LYS A 92 -9.92 1.04 -1.35
CA LYS A 92 -10.05 2.46 -0.98
C LYS A 92 -11.51 2.91 -0.76
N ASP A 93 -12.46 2.31 -1.49
CA ASP A 93 -13.87 2.72 -1.46
C ASP A 93 -14.71 1.91 -0.46
N THR A 94 -14.36 0.65 -0.22
CA THR A 94 -15.18 -0.27 0.61
C THR A 94 -14.55 -0.56 1.97
N GLY A 95 -13.26 -0.24 2.15
CA GLY A 95 -12.50 -0.60 3.34
C GLY A 95 -12.19 -2.09 3.47
N GLN A 96 -12.60 -2.92 2.51
CA GLN A 96 -12.39 -4.37 2.57
C GLN A 96 -10.88 -4.68 2.63
N VAL A 97 -10.48 -5.39 3.68
CA VAL A 97 -9.10 -5.84 3.89
C VAL A 97 -8.83 -7.05 3.00
N VAL A 98 -7.73 -6.99 2.26
CA VAL A 98 -7.30 -8.04 1.31
C VAL A 98 -5.79 -8.24 1.40
N ALA A 99 -5.31 -9.37 0.89
CA ALA A 99 -3.91 -9.55 0.60
C ALA A 99 -3.63 -9.21 -0.87
N VAL A 100 -2.55 -8.48 -1.12
CA VAL A 100 -2.11 -8.12 -2.47
C VAL A 100 -0.74 -8.73 -2.71
N LYS A 101 -0.67 -9.76 -3.54
CA LYS A 101 0.59 -10.38 -3.96
C LYS A 101 1.09 -9.66 -5.20
N VAL A 102 2.29 -9.09 -5.16
CA VAL A 102 2.84 -8.22 -6.20
C VAL A 102 4.15 -8.80 -6.71
N LEU A 103 4.28 -8.96 -8.02
CA LEU A 103 5.53 -9.35 -8.66
C LEU A 103 6.60 -8.28 -8.47
N ARG A 104 7.81 -8.66 -8.05
CA ARG A 104 8.90 -7.68 -7.84
C ARG A 104 9.34 -7.10 -9.17
N LYS A 105 9.58 -5.77 -9.21
CA LYS A 105 9.98 -5.01 -10.40
C LYS A 105 11.15 -5.60 -11.19
N ARG A 106 12.15 -6.20 -10.52
CA ARG A 106 13.29 -6.85 -11.22
C ARG A 106 12.89 -8.05 -12.10
N TYR A 107 11.69 -8.58 -11.91
CA TYR A 107 11.13 -9.69 -12.68
C TYR A 107 10.02 -9.25 -13.63
N SER A 108 9.58 -7.98 -13.58
CA SER A 108 8.49 -7.47 -14.45
C SER A 108 8.86 -7.47 -15.94
N ASP A 109 10.15 -7.47 -16.25
CA ASP A 109 10.66 -7.41 -17.63
C ASP A 109 10.90 -8.81 -18.21
N SER A 110 10.78 -9.86 -17.38
CA SER A 110 10.92 -11.25 -17.81
C SER A 110 9.56 -11.81 -18.20
N SER A 111 9.34 -11.97 -19.51
CA SER A 111 8.07 -12.49 -20.05
C SER A 111 7.68 -13.85 -19.44
N SER A 112 8.63 -14.75 -19.23
CA SER A 112 8.39 -16.06 -18.61
C SER A 112 7.88 -15.94 -17.18
N GLN A 113 8.48 -15.06 -16.37
CA GLN A 113 8.10 -14.89 -14.96
C GLN A 113 6.75 -14.18 -14.82
N CYS A 114 6.51 -13.16 -15.64
CA CYS A 114 5.20 -12.52 -15.71
C CYS A 114 4.12 -13.52 -16.13
N THR A 115 4.40 -14.35 -17.15
CA THR A 115 3.46 -15.38 -17.62
C THR A 115 3.15 -16.40 -16.53
N GLN A 116 4.18 -16.87 -15.81
CA GLN A 116 3.99 -17.81 -14.71
C GLN A 116 3.17 -17.21 -13.57
N PHE A 117 3.45 -15.95 -13.20
CA PHE A 117 2.72 -15.23 -12.17
C PHE A 117 1.23 -15.04 -12.51
N VAL A 118 0.94 -14.63 -13.75
CA VAL A 118 -0.44 -14.46 -14.22
C VAL A 118 -1.16 -15.80 -14.28
N ARG A 119 -0.49 -16.85 -14.77
CA ARG A 119 -1.05 -18.20 -14.82
C ARG A 119 -1.38 -18.74 -13.43
N GLU A 120 -0.50 -18.52 -12.44
CA GLU A 120 -0.76 -18.87 -11.04
C GLU A 120 -2.05 -18.21 -10.54
N GLY A 121 -2.19 -16.90 -10.77
CA GLY A 121 -3.40 -16.16 -10.42
C GLY A 121 -4.66 -16.69 -11.10
N GLN A 122 -4.61 -16.92 -12.41
CA GLN A 122 -5.75 -17.41 -13.19
C GLN A 122 -6.22 -18.79 -12.74
N VAL A 123 -5.27 -19.70 -12.45
CA VAL A 123 -5.59 -21.02 -11.90
C VAL A 123 -6.17 -20.88 -10.51
N GLY A 124 -5.59 -20.06 -9.63
CA GLY A 124 -6.15 -19.84 -8.29
C GLY A 124 -7.54 -19.21 -8.31
N CYS A 125 -7.83 -18.33 -9.27
CA CYS A 125 -9.15 -17.73 -9.46
C CYS A 125 -10.25 -18.75 -9.81
N SER A 126 -9.94 -19.92 -10.39
CA SER A 126 -10.94 -20.95 -10.68
C SER A 126 -11.20 -21.89 -9.50
N LEU A 127 -10.35 -21.88 -8.47
CA LEU A 127 -10.50 -22.73 -7.30
C LEU A 127 -11.51 -22.13 -6.32
N ARG A 128 -12.45 -22.95 -5.86
CA ARG A 128 -13.46 -22.61 -4.84
C ARG A 128 -13.52 -23.74 -3.83
N HIS A 129 -12.89 -23.54 -2.68
CA HIS A 129 -12.88 -24.53 -1.61
C HIS A 129 -12.60 -23.84 -0.27
N PRO A 130 -13.23 -24.26 0.85
CA PRO A 130 -13.04 -23.62 2.16
C PRO A 130 -11.59 -23.58 2.65
N ASN A 131 -10.75 -24.50 2.16
CA ASN A 131 -9.33 -24.61 2.52
C ASN A 131 -8.37 -24.04 1.44
N ILE A 132 -8.88 -23.30 0.47
CA ILE A 132 -8.06 -22.65 -0.57
C ILE A 132 -8.37 -21.15 -0.53
N VAL A 133 -7.32 -20.34 -0.35
CA VAL A 133 -7.44 -18.87 -0.33
C VAL A 133 -8.02 -18.40 -1.66
N PRO A 134 -9.21 -17.77 -1.66
CA PRO A 134 -9.82 -17.20 -2.86
C PRO A 134 -8.97 -16.08 -3.43
N ILE A 135 -8.77 -16.12 -4.75
CA ILE A 135 -8.23 -14.99 -5.52
C ILE A 135 -9.39 -14.26 -6.17
N TYR A 136 -9.56 -12.99 -5.82
CA TYR A 136 -10.62 -12.13 -6.31
C TYR A 136 -10.27 -11.53 -7.68
N GLU A 137 -9.03 -11.09 -7.86
CA GLU A 137 -8.60 -10.41 -9.07
C GLU A 137 -7.16 -10.76 -9.48
N VAL A 138 -6.91 -10.77 -10.79
CA VAL A 138 -5.59 -10.93 -11.40
C VAL A 138 -5.35 -9.71 -12.29
N ILE A 139 -4.40 -8.85 -11.91
CA ILE A 139 -4.07 -7.64 -12.65
C ILE A 139 -2.70 -7.80 -13.28
N SER A 140 -2.61 -7.51 -14.58
CA SER A 140 -1.38 -7.58 -15.34
C SER A 140 -1.34 -6.49 -16.40
N GLU A 141 -0.91 -5.29 -16.01
CA GLU A 141 -0.85 -4.13 -16.89
C GLU A 141 0.55 -3.52 -16.92
N ARG A 142 1.13 -3.40 -18.13
CA ARG A 142 2.49 -2.88 -18.36
C ARG A 142 3.54 -3.63 -17.53
N ARG A 143 3.98 -3.06 -16.40
CA ARG A 143 4.96 -3.63 -15.46
C ARG A 143 4.38 -3.86 -14.06
N ASN A 144 3.06 -3.68 -13.90
CA ASN A 144 2.34 -3.87 -12.65
C ASN A 144 1.57 -5.18 -12.72
N HIS A 145 2.11 -6.20 -12.06
CA HIS A 145 1.49 -7.50 -11.94
C HIS A 145 1.18 -7.77 -10.48
N PHE A 146 -0.09 -7.92 -10.15
CA PHE A 146 -0.51 -8.25 -8.79
C PHE A 146 -1.81 -9.05 -8.76
N LEU A 147 -1.97 -9.83 -7.69
CA LEU A 147 -3.16 -10.61 -7.39
C LEU A 147 -3.81 -10.02 -6.14
N VAL A 148 -5.13 -9.94 -6.16
CA VAL A 148 -5.93 -9.59 -4.98
C VAL A 148 -6.56 -10.87 -4.47
N MET A 149 -6.33 -11.18 -3.21
CA MET A 149 -6.77 -12.42 -2.58
C MET A 149 -7.30 -12.16 -1.17
N GLU A 150 -8.05 -13.12 -0.64
CA GLU A 150 -8.49 -13.07 0.75
C GLU A 150 -7.29 -12.87 1.68
N PHE A 151 -7.45 -11.98 2.67
CA PHE A 151 -6.46 -11.82 3.72
C PHE A 151 -6.75 -12.81 4.83
N VAL A 152 -5.80 -13.72 5.08
CA VAL A 152 -5.84 -14.67 6.19
C VAL A 152 -5.00 -14.11 7.33
N GLU A 153 -5.59 -14.00 8.52
CA GLU A 153 -4.95 -13.52 9.75
C GLU A 153 -4.34 -14.66 10.58
#